data_AF-A0A939HEL6-F1
#
_entry.id   AF-A0A939HEL6-F1
#
_cell.length_a   1.000
_cell.length_b   1.000
_cell.length_c   1.000
_cell.angle_alpha   90.00
_cell.angle_beta   90.00
_cell.angle_gamma   90.00
#
_symmetry.space_group_name_H-M   'P 1'
#
loop_
_entity.id
_entity.type
_entity.pdbx_description
1 polymer ?
#
loop_
_entity_poly.entity_id
_entity_poly.type
_entity_poly.pdbx_seq_one_letter_code
_entity_poly.pdbx_strand_id
1 'polypeptide(L)' 'MRLRDSGLTLKAVARRLNAAGVPSASGQPDWSVAKVQSALRSLTAQGRYRG' A
#
# COMPACT_ATOMS: atom_id res chain seq x y z
N MET A 1 -3.29 10.44 16.00
CA MET A 1 -3.81 10.80 14.66
C MET A 1 -2.67 11.38 13.81
N ARG A 2 -1.77 10.54 13.25
CA ARG A 2 -0.60 11.07 12.50
C ARG A 2 -0.07 10.05 11.49
N LEU A 3 -0.83 9.86 10.41
CA LEU A 3 -0.36 9.20 9.18
C LEU A 3 -0.78 9.99 7.92
N ARG A 4 -1.25 11.24 8.06
CA ARG A 4 -1.64 12.09 6.93
C ARG A 4 -0.55 13.06 6.46
N ASP A 5 0.58 13.15 7.17
CA ASP A 5 1.56 14.22 6.99
C ASP A 5 2.66 13.91 5.96
N SER A 6 2.81 12.66 5.54
CA SER A 6 3.64 12.34 4.38
C SER A 6 2.77 12.41 3.14
N GLY A 7 2.82 13.52 2.39
CA GLY A 7 2.16 13.71 1.09
C GLY A 7 2.53 12.70 -0.02
N LEU A 8 3.08 11.54 0.34
CA LEU A 8 3.07 10.33 -0.48
C LEU A 8 1.62 9.86 -0.59
N THR A 9 0.91 10.43 -1.55
CA THR A 9 -0.41 9.94 -1.96
C THR A 9 -0.35 8.44 -2.20
N LEU A 10 -1.43 7.71 -1.88
CA LEU A 10 -1.53 6.27 -2.17
C LEU A 10 -1.18 5.93 -3.65
N LYS A 11 -1.33 6.91 -4.55
CA LYS A 11 -0.91 6.85 -5.95
C LYS A 11 0.62 6.76 -6.11
N ALA A 12 1.39 7.52 -5.33
CA ALA A 12 2.85 7.45 -5.33
C ALA A 12 3.35 6.10 -4.80
N VAL A 13 2.67 5.55 -3.78
CA VAL A 13 2.96 4.21 -3.25
C VAL A 13 2.70 3.14 -4.30
N ALA A 14 1.52 3.17 -4.93
CA ALA A 14 1.17 2.28 -6.03
C ALA A 14 2.20 2.33 -7.17
N ARG A 15 2.58 3.54 -7.59
CA ARG A 15 3.60 3.74 -8.65
C ARG A 15 4.94 3.14 -8.27
N ARG A 16 5.40 3.31 -7.02
CA ARG A 16 6.65 2.72 -6.53
C ARG A 16 6.58 1.19 -6.47
N LEU A 17 5.48 0.63 -6.00
CA LEU A 17 5.29 -0.82 -5.93
C LEU A 17 5.30 -1.46 -7.32
N ASN A 18 4.65 -0.82 -8.29
CA ASN A 18 4.70 -1.24 -9.70
C ASN A 18 6.12 -1.12 -10.27
N ALA A 19 6.80 0.01 -10.05
CA ALA A 19 8.16 0.22 -10.53
C ALA A 19 9.19 -0.75 -9.91
N ALA A 20 8.95 -1.18 -8.67
CA ALA A 20 9.77 -2.17 -7.98
C ALA A 20 9.42 -3.62 -8.38
N GLY A 21 8.42 -3.83 -9.24
CA GLY A 21 7.97 -5.16 -9.66
C GLY A 21 7.37 -5.98 -8.53
N VAL A 22 6.87 -5.33 -7.47
CA VAL A 22 6.26 -6.05 -6.34
C VAL A 22 4.96 -6.67 -6.82
N PRO A 23 4.79 -8.00 -6.72
CA PRO A 23 3.53 -8.64 -7.08
C PRO A 23 2.41 -8.15 -6.16
N SER A 24 1.29 -7.75 -6.73
CA SER A 24 0.07 -7.54 -5.95
C SER A 24 -0.55 -8.90 -5.57
N ALA A 25 -1.64 -8.91 -4.82
CA ALA A 25 -2.34 -10.14 -4.43
C ALA A 25 -2.77 -11.03 -5.63
N SER A 26 -2.87 -10.46 -6.84
CA SER A 26 -3.16 -11.19 -8.09
C SER A 26 -1.90 -11.75 -8.78
N GLY A 27 -0.72 -11.64 -8.17
CA GLY A 27 0.54 -12.15 -8.73
C GLY A 27 1.16 -11.27 -9.82
N GLN A 28 0.54 -10.13 -10.15
CA GLN A 28 1.06 -9.15 -11.11
C GLN A 28 1.31 -7.81 -10.43
N PRO A 29 2.30 -7.01 -10.87
CA PRO A 29 2.57 -5.67 -10.34
C PRO A 29 1.55 -4.67 -10.89
N ASP A 30 0.30 -4.77 -10.43
CA ASP A 30 -0.83 -3.94 -10.82
C ASP A 30 -1.40 -3.14 -9.63
N TRP A 31 -0.51 -2.59 -8.81
CA TRP A 31 -0.88 -1.78 -7.66
C TRP A 31 -1.68 -0.55 -8.09
N SER A 32 -2.88 -0.43 -7.52
CA SER A 32 -3.77 0.72 -7.62
C SER A 32 -3.98 1.33 -6.24
N VAL A 33 -4.51 2.56 -6.19
CA VAL A 33 -4.80 3.26 -4.92
C VAL A 33 -5.69 2.40 -4.01
N ALA A 34 -6.73 1.77 -4.57
CA ALA A 34 -7.64 0.90 -3.84
C ALA A 34 -6.95 -0.37 -3.32
N LYS A 35 -6.07 -1.00 -4.12
CA LYS A 35 -5.29 -2.17 -3.70
C LYS A 35 -4.30 -1.82 -2.59
N VAL A 36 -3.62 -0.69 -2.69
CA VAL A 36 -2.74 -0.20 -1.62
C VAL A 36 -3.52 0.05 -0.34
N GLN A 37 -4.69 0.69 -0.43
CA GLN A 37 -5.54 0.94 0.72
C GLN A 37 -6.06 -0.35 1.36
N SER A 38 -6.45 -1.34 0.55
CA SER A 38 -6.87 -2.66 1.01
C SER A 38 -5.71 -3.41 1.68
N ALA A 39 -4.52 -3.41 1.07
CA ALA A 39 -3.33 -4.04 1.64
C ALA A 39 -2.92 -3.40 2.97
N LEU A 40 -2.92 -2.06 3.04
CA LEU A 40 -2.69 -1.34 4.30
C LEU A 40 -3.71 -1.74 5.36
N ARG A 41 -5.01 -1.78 5.01
CA ARG A 41 -6.07 -2.20 5.93
C ARG A 41 -5.88 -3.64 6.41
N SER A 42 -5.53 -4.57 5.52
CA SER A 42 -5.26 -5.97 5.86
C SER A 42 -4.03 -6.11 6.76
N LEU A 43 -2.96 -5.36 6.51
CA LEU A 43 -1.77 -5.34 7.36
C LEU A 43 -2.06 -4.78 8.76
N THR A 44 -2.95 -3.78 8.87
CA THR A 44 -3.44 -3.26 10.15
C THR A 44 -4.34 -4.27 10.86
N ALA A 45 -5.21 -4.97 10.13
CA ALA A 45 -6.10 -5.99 10.66
C ALA A 45 -5.34 -7.26 11.12
N GLN A 46 -4.21 -7.60 10.49
CA GLN A 46 -3.31 -8.66 10.91
C GLN A 46 -2.44 -8.31 12.12
N GLY A 47 -2.61 -7.12 12.73
CA GLY A 47 -1.91 -6.74 13.97
C GLY A 47 -0.41 -6.55 13.80
N ARG A 48 0.10 -6.33 12.58
CA ARG A 48 1.54 -6.18 12.30
C ARG A 48 2.03 -4.73 12.27
N TYR A 49 1.15 -3.77 12.52
CA TYR A 49 1.54 -2.40 12.87
C TYR A 49 1.51 -2.24 14.39
N ARG A 50 2.60 -2.63 15.06
CA ARG A 50 2.95 -2.11 16.39
C ARG A 50 3.60 -0.75 16.15
N GLY A 51 3.01 0.28 16.76
CA GLY A 51 3.38 1.69 16.58
C GLY A 51 4.78 2.06 17.06
#